data_AF-A0A3E1NP19-F1
#
_entry.id   AF-A0A3E1NP19-F1
#
_cell.length_a   1.000
_cell.length_b   1.000
_cell.length_c   1.000
_cell.angle_alpha   90.00
_cell.angle_beta   90.00
_cell.angle_gamma   90.00
#
_symmetry.space_group_name_H-M   'P 1'
#
loop_
_entity.id
_entity.type
_entity.pdbx_description
1 polymer ?
#
loop_
_entity_poly.entity_id
_entity_poly.type
_entity_poly.pdbx_seq_one_letter_code
_entity_poly.pdbx_strand_id
1 'polypeptide(L)'
;MVLLNENIIGYMYTGSVMALFFLLALGYCRYRIKQISRLQLQQKQNEIDSQQAAMKKLLEEREWLVREVHHRVKNNLQIVISLLNTQSAYLDNKDALSAIHASQHRMYTMSLIHQRLYQSDSLSTIDMNWYIHALVDYMIESLDEDCAVNFALHTEQVALNVVQAVPLGLILNEAVSNVLKYAFPGTGRGTVHVYFTKRDDTCMLVVEDDGVGLPQDFELCDNESLGMSLIKGLSEQLDGQLRIENKPEGLKIYVSFATTCEPVMV
;
A
#
# COMPACT_ATOMS: atom_id res chain seq x y z
N MET A 1 20.76 -23.30 94.35
CA MET A 1 19.83 -23.53 93.21
C MET A 1 19.03 -22.28 92.83
N VAL A 2 18.58 -21.45 93.79
CA VAL A 2 17.77 -20.23 93.52
C VAL A 2 18.53 -19.10 92.81
N LEU A 3 19.77 -18.79 93.23
CA LEU A 3 20.59 -17.71 92.61
C LEU A 3 21.00 -17.98 91.16
N LEU A 4 21.09 -19.26 90.75
CA LEU A 4 21.40 -19.62 89.36
C LEU A 4 20.20 -19.31 88.44
N ASN A 5 18.98 -19.39 88.97
CA ASN A 5 17.75 -19.19 88.23
C ASN A 5 17.49 -17.70 87.92
N GLU A 6 17.82 -16.80 88.85
CA GLU A 6 17.68 -15.35 88.65
C GLU A 6 18.60 -14.81 87.54
N ASN A 7 19.85 -15.28 87.49
CA ASN A 7 20.77 -14.89 86.42
C ASN A 7 20.31 -15.40 85.05
N ILE A 8 19.77 -16.62 84.96
CA ILE A 8 19.25 -17.20 83.72
C ILE A 8 18.04 -16.38 83.20
N ILE A 9 17.14 -15.97 84.10
CA ILE A 9 15.99 -15.12 83.75
C ILE A 9 16.47 -13.76 83.21
N GLY A 10 17.49 -13.16 83.84
CA GLY A 10 18.12 -11.92 83.37
C GLY A 10 18.69 -12.03 81.96
N TYR A 11 19.48 -13.06 81.68
CA TYR A 11 20.06 -13.29 80.35
C TYR A 11 19.00 -13.55 79.27
N MET A 12 17.94 -14.30 79.60
CA MET A 12 16.82 -14.57 78.69
C MET A 12 16.06 -13.27 78.36
N TYR A 13 15.82 -12.41 79.34
CA TYR A 13 15.20 -11.11 79.13
C TYR A 13 16.06 -10.22 78.22
N THR A 14 17.35 -10.07 78.51
CA THR A 14 18.24 -9.26 77.66
C THR A 14 18.34 -9.80 76.23
N GLY A 15 18.38 -11.13 76.06
CA GLY A 15 18.39 -11.77 74.75
C GLY A 15 17.10 -11.50 73.95
N SER A 16 15.94 -11.56 74.61
CA SER A 16 14.64 -11.25 73.98
C SER A 16 14.53 -9.79 73.54
N VAL A 17 15.03 -8.85 74.35
CA VAL A 17 15.07 -7.42 74.02
C VAL A 17 16.01 -7.16 72.84
N MET A 18 17.21 -7.76 72.83
CA MET A 18 18.13 -7.66 71.70
C MET A 18 17.55 -8.25 70.41
N ALA A 19 16.87 -9.40 70.49
CA ALA A 19 16.20 -10.01 69.35
C ALA A 19 15.07 -9.12 68.80
N LEU A 20 14.29 -8.47 69.68
CA LEU A 20 13.25 -7.53 69.28
C LEU A 20 13.83 -6.31 68.55
N PHE A 21 14.91 -5.71 69.08
CA PHE A 21 15.59 -4.59 68.40
C PHE A 21 16.16 -5.00 67.04
N PHE A 22 16.72 -6.20 66.94
CA PHE A 22 17.22 -6.73 65.67
C PHE A 22 16.10 -6.92 64.64
N LEU A 23 14.96 -7.48 65.05
CA LEU A 23 13.79 -7.62 64.17
C LEU A 23 13.23 -6.27 63.72
N LEU A 24 13.15 -5.28 64.62
CA LEU A 24 12.73 -3.93 64.28
C LEU A 24 13.70 -3.27 63.29
N ALA A 25 15.02 -3.44 63.49
CA ALA A 25 16.04 -2.94 62.58
C ALA A 25 15.92 -3.58 61.18
N LEU A 26 15.74 -4.91 61.10
CA LEU A 26 15.49 -5.61 59.84
C LEU A 26 14.22 -5.11 59.15
N GLY A 27 13.13 -4.95 59.90
CA GLY A 27 11.86 -4.42 59.39
C GLY A 27 12.02 -3.01 58.81
N TYR A 28 12.73 -2.13 59.53
CA TYR A 28 13.06 -0.79 59.07
C TYR A 28 13.94 -0.80 57.80
N CYS A 29 14.98 -1.63 57.74
CA CYS A 29 15.82 -1.79 56.55
C CYS A 29 15.00 -2.27 55.34
N ARG A 30 14.12 -3.27 55.52
CA ARG A 30 13.24 -3.73 54.43
C ARG A 30 12.26 -2.65 53.98
N TYR A 31 11.67 -1.92 54.92
CA TYR A 31 10.77 -0.80 54.63
C TYR A 31 11.48 0.28 53.79
N ARG A 32 12.70 0.66 54.19
CA ARG A 32 13.53 1.62 53.46
C ARG A 32 13.91 1.15 52.06
N ILE A 33 14.35 -0.10 51.89
CA ILE A 33 14.67 -0.68 50.58
C ILE A 33 13.43 -0.66 49.68
N LYS A 34 12.27 -1.09 50.19
CA LYS A 34 11.00 -1.09 49.42
C LYS A 34 10.59 0.32 48.99
N GLN A 35 10.81 1.33 49.83
CA GLN A 35 10.52 2.72 49.51
C GLN A 35 11.43 3.22 48.36
N ILE A 36 12.72 2.90 48.39
CA ILE A 36 13.66 3.26 47.32
C ILE A 36 13.28 2.55 46.01
N SER A 37 12.99 1.25 46.05
CA SER A 37 12.59 0.49 44.85
C SER A 37 11.30 1.04 44.23
N ARG A 38 10.33 1.50 45.03
CA ARG A 38 9.10 2.15 44.52
C ARG A 38 9.39 3.46 43.79
N LEU A 39 10.28 4.29 44.34
CA LEU A 39 10.69 5.54 43.69
C LEU A 39 11.41 5.26 42.37
N GLN A 40 12.30 4.27 42.33
CA GLN A 40 12.96 3.84 41.10
C GLN A 40 11.96 3.31 40.07
N LEU A 41 10.98 2.51 40.49
CA LEU A 41 9.93 2.00 39.61
C LEU A 41 9.09 3.13 39.03
N GLN A 42 8.73 4.13 39.86
CA GLN A 42 7.99 5.30 39.40
C GLN A 42 8.81 6.17 38.43
N GLN A 43 10.11 6.34 38.66
CA GLN A 43 11.00 7.02 37.72
C GLN A 43 11.08 6.28 36.38
N LYS A 44 11.28 4.96 36.39
CA LYS A 44 11.28 4.15 35.17
C LYS A 44 9.94 4.19 34.45
N GLN A 45 8.82 4.18 35.18
CA GLN A 45 7.51 4.30 34.59
C GLN A 45 7.34 5.66 33.89
N ASN A 46 7.70 6.75 34.56
CA ASN A 46 7.65 8.08 33.96
C ASN A 46 8.58 8.21 32.73
N GLU A 47 9.76 7.57 32.77
CA GLU A 47 10.67 7.51 31.63
C GLU A 47 10.04 6.76 30.45
N ILE A 48 9.47 5.58 30.68
CA ILE A 48 8.76 4.80 29.66
C ILE A 48 7.58 5.59 29.09
N ASP A 49 6.76 6.20 29.96
CA ASP A 49 5.60 6.98 29.54
C ASP A 49 6.04 8.19 28.69
N SER A 50 7.14 8.86 29.06
CA SER A 50 7.70 9.95 28.27
C SER A 50 8.24 9.50 26.92
N GLN A 51 8.89 8.34 26.85
CA GLN A 51 9.39 7.73 25.62
C GLN A 51 8.23 7.31 24.71
N GLN A 52 7.19 6.71 25.27
CA GLN A 52 5.97 6.33 24.55
C GLN A 52 5.26 7.56 23.99
N ALA A 53 5.13 8.64 24.78
CA ALA A 53 4.54 9.89 24.32
C ALA A 53 5.36 10.54 23.18
N ALA A 54 6.70 10.56 23.32
CA ALA A 54 7.59 11.07 22.27
C ALA A 54 7.51 10.22 21.00
N MET A 55 7.51 8.88 21.12
CA MET A 55 7.39 7.96 20.00
C MET A 55 6.04 8.12 19.28
N LYS A 56 4.95 8.24 20.03
CA LYS A 56 3.62 8.49 19.47
C LYS A 56 3.58 9.81 18.70
N LYS A 57 4.15 10.88 19.27
CA LYS A 57 4.24 12.17 18.60
C LYS A 57 5.05 12.09 17.29
N LEU A 58 6.19 11.40 17.30
CA LEU A 58 7.01 11.19 16.11
C LEU A 58 6.26 10.38 15.04
N LEU A 59 5.46 9.38 15.44
CA LEU A 59 4.61 8.61 14.52
C LEU A 59 3.56 9.51 13.86
N GLU A 60 2.84 10.31 14.65
CA GLU A 60 1.82 11.25 14.15
C GLU A 60 2.44 12.29 13.19
N GLU A 61 3.61 12.84 13.53
CA GLU A 61 4.35 13.76 12.66
C GLU A 61 4.79 13.08 11.36
N ARG A 62 5.30 11.84 11.44
CA ARG A 62 5.69 11.06 10.25
C ARG A 62 4.50 10.80 9.34
N GLU A 63 3.36 10.37 9.89
CA GLU A 63 2.13 10.10 9.14
C GLU A 63 1.58 11.36 8.48
N TRP A 64 1.67 12.51 9.17
CA TRP A 64 1.31 13.80 8.60
C TRP A 64 2.23 14.20 7.43
N LEU A 65 3.55 14.04 7.58
CA LEU A 65 4.51 14.33 6.52
C LEU A 65 4.29 13.47 5.28
N VAL A 66 4.02 12.17 5.47
CA VAL A 66 3.71 11.26 4.35
C VAL A 66 2.45 11.71 3.60
N ARG A 67 1.41 12.10 4.33
CA ARG A 67 0.18 12.67 3.73
C ARG A 67 0.46 13.93 2.92
N GLU A 68 1.25 14.86 3.46
CA GLU A 68 1.60 16.11 2.78
C GLU A 68 2.40 15.85 1.49
N VAL A 69 3.30 14.87 1.49
CA VAL A 69 4.03 14.45 0.28
C VAL A 69 3.06 13.95 -0.79
N HIS A 70 2.14 13.04 -0.46
CA HIS A 70 1.15 12.54 -1.42
C HIS A 70 0.27 13.67 -1.99
N HIS A 71 -0.15 14.60 -1.14
CA HIS A 71 -0.92 15.77 -1.58
C HIS A 71 -0.13 16.65 -2.56
N ARG A 72 1.16 16.93 -2.27
CA ARG A 72 2.03 17.69 -3.19
C ARG A 72 2.28 16.96 -4.50
N VAL A 73 2.47 15.64 -4.46
CA VAL A 73 2.64 14.83 -5.66
C VAL A 73 1.40 14.90 -6.53
N LYS A 74 0.20 14.73 -5.96
CA LYS A 74 -1.07 14.92 -6.69
C LYS A 74 -1.15 16.30 -7.37
N ASN A 75 -0.87 17.37 -6.62
CA ASN A 75 -0.95 18.73 -7.15
C ASN A 75 0.08 18.96 -8.28
N ASN A 76 1.29 18.44 -8.12
CA ASN A 76 2.32 18.53 -9.16
C ASN A 76 1.91 17.76 -10.42
N LEU A 77 1.39 16.54 -10.28
CA LEU A 77 0.88 15.76 -11.42
C LEU A 77 -0.22 16.55 -12.15
N GLN A 78 -1.16 17.16 -11.43
CA GLN A 78 -2.23 17.94 -12.04
C GLN A 78 -1.72 19.17 -12.81
N ILE A 79 -0.69 19.86 -12.29
CA ILE A 79 -0.03 20.96 -13.01
C ILE A 79 0.59 20.43 -14.32
N VAL A 80 1.29 19.29 -14.28
CA VAL A 80 1.91 18.72 -15.48
C VAL A 80 0.84 18.27 -16.49
N ILE A 81 -0.28 17.67 -16.05
CA ILE A 81 -1.42 17.32 -16.92
C ILE A 81 -1.93 18.59 -17.63
N SER A 82 -2.13 19.68 -16.88
CA SER A 82 -2.60 20.95 -17.43
C SER A 82 -1.62 21.53 -18.46
N LEU A 83 -0.31 21.46 -18.21
CA LEU A 83 0.69 21.93 -19.17
C LEU A 83 0.69 21.11 -20.46
N LEU A 84 0.56 19.78 -20.34
CA LEU A 84 0.43 18.90 -21.50
C LEU A 84 -0.84 19.18 -22.31
N ASN A 85 -1.97 19.48 -21.65
CA ASN A 85 -3.21 19.91 -22.32
C ASN A 85 -3.02 21.22 -23.09
N THR A 86 -2.32 22.18 -22.50
CA THR A 86 -2.00 23.42 -23.19
C THR A 86 -1.11 23.16 -24.39
N GLN A 87 -0.10 22.28 -24.28
CA GLN A 87 0.80 21.96 -25.38
C GLN A 87 0.12 21.18 -26.52
N SER A 88 -0.77 20.23 -26.20
CA SER A 88 -1.51 19.47 -27.22
C SER A 88 -2.37 20.36 -28.10
N ALA A 89 -2.93 21.45 -27.54
CA ALA A 89 -3.74 22.41 -28.31
C ALA A 89 -2.98 23.12 -29.44
N TYR A 90 -1.64 23.07 -29.46
CA TYR A 90 -0.80 23.68 -30.50
C TYR A 90 -0.11 22.66 -31.42
N LEU A 91 -0.49 21.38 -31.35
CA LEU A 91 0.12 20.31 -32.15
C LEU A 91 -0.86 19.80 -33.21
N ASP A 92 -0.39 19.73 -34.46
CA ASP A 92 -1.16 19.16 -35.58
C ASP A 92 -0.77 17.70 -35.89
N ASN A 93 0.37 17.24 -35.38
CA ASN A 93 0.86 15.88 -35.62
C ASN A 93 0.11 14.87 -34.75
N LYS A 94 -0.64 13.98 -35.39
CA LYS A 94 -1.46 12.94 -34.73
C LYS A 94 -0.65 11.98 -33.85
N ASP A 95 0.57 11.61 -34.25
CA ASP A 95 1.43 10.72 -33.46
C ASP A 95 1.93 11.43 -32.19
N ALA A 96 2.29 12.72 -32.32
CA ALA A 96 2.69 13.54 -31.18
C ALA A 96 1.53 13.76 -30.20
N LEU A 97 0.33 14.04 -30.71
CA LEU A 97 -0.89 14.15 -29.89
C LEU A 97 -1.18 12.84 -29.14
N SER A 98 -1.13 11.70 -29.85
CA SER A 98 -1.35 10.38 -29.25
C SER A 98 -0.34 10.07 -28.13
N ALA A 99 0.93 10.45 -28.31
CA ALA A 99 1.95 10.31 -27.27
C ALA A 99 1.69 11.19 -26.04
N ILE A 100 1.20 12.43 -26.25
CA ILE A 100 0.82 13.32 -25.14
C ILE A 100 -0.39 12.75 -24.40
N HIS A 101 -1.44 12.33 -25.10
CA HIS A 101 -2.61 11.72 -24.48
C HIS A 101 -2.23 10.47 -23.66
N ALA A 102 -1.41 9.58 -24.23
CA ALA A 102 -0.89 8.42 -23.49
C ALA A 102 -0.15 8.84 -22.20
N SER A 103 0.67 9.89 -22.27
CA SER A 103 1.37 10.43 -21.10
C SER A 103 0.40 11.00 -20.05
N GLN A 104 -0.68 11.66 -20.48
CA GLN A 104 -1.70 12.18 -19.58
C GLN A 104 -2.48 11.07 -18.87
N HIS A 105 -2.89 10.01 -19.57
CA HIS A 105 -3.56 8.87 -18.94
C HIS A 105 -2.66 8.22 -17.88
N ARG A 106 -1.36 8.05 -18.15
CA ARG A 106 -0.39 7.52 -17.17
C ARG A 106 -0.28 8.41 -15.93
N MET A 107 -0.18 9.73 -16.12
CA MET A 107 -0.11 10.66 -14.98
C MET A 107 -1.42 10.72 -14.19
N TYR A 108 -2.57 10.61 -14.85
CA TYR A 108 -3.86 10.52 -14.18
C TYR A 108 -3.94 9.26 -13.31
N THR A 109 -3.51 8.11 -13.85
CA THR A 109 -3.43 6.83 -13.13
C THR A 109 -2.65 6.98 -11.82
N MET A 110 -1.46 7.59 -11.87
CA MET A 110 -0.65 7.87 -10.68
C MET A 110 -1.35 8.86 -9.72
N SER A 111 -1.99 9.91 -10.26
CA SER A 111 -2.71 10.92 -9.47
C SER A 111 -3.88 10.33 -8.68
N LEU A 112 -4.64 9.42 -9.30
CA LEU A 112 -5.79 8.75 -8.68
C LEU A 112 -5.39 7.93 -7.45
N ILE A 113 -4.26 7.22 -7.51
CA ILE A 113 -3.67 6.50 -6.37
C ILE A 113 -3.31 7.47 -5.25
N HIS A 114 -2.60 8.56 -5.58
CA HIS A 114 -2.19 9.56 -4.59
C HIS A 114 -3.38 10.28 -3.95
N GLN A 115 -4.49 10.44 -4.68
CA GLN A 115 -5.74 10.95 -4.12
C GLN A 115 -6.40 9.96 -3.16
N ARG A 116 -6.43 8.66 -3.49
CA ARG A 116 -7.11 7.65 -2.67
C ARG A 116 -6.44 7.43 -1.31
N LEU A 117 -5.11 7.40 -1.28
CA LEU A 117 -4.31 7.27 -0.04
C LEU A 117 -4.57 8.38 0.97
N TYR A 118 -5.04 9.54 0.51
CA TYR A 118 -5.44 10.64 1.38
C TYR A 118 -6.83 10.42 1.99
N GLN A 119 -7.75 9.80 1.24
CA GLN A 119 -9.15 9.64 1.63
C GLN A 119 -9.40 8.40 2.51
N SER A 120 -8.48 7.44 2.53
CA SER A 120 -8.58 6.25 3.38
C SER A 120 -8.03 6.51 4.78
N ASP A 121 -8.73 6.03 5.80
CA ASP A 121 -8.25 6.03 7.19
C ASP A 121 -6.97 5.18 7.37
N SER A 122 -6.73 4.24 6.43
CA SER A 122 -5.50 3.49 6.26
C SER A 122 -4.56 4.24 5.31
N LEU A 123 -3.46 4.80 5.84
CA LEU A 123 -2.45 5.53 5.06
C LEU A 123 -1.53 4.63 4.21
N SER A 124 -1.77 3.32 4.18
CA SER A 124 -0.80 2.35 3.67
C SER A 124 -1.32 1.47 2.53
N THR A 125 -2.64 1.45 2.29
CA THR A 125 -3.24 0.53 1.31
C THR A 125 -4.33 1.17 0.47
N ILE A 126 -4.56 0.61 -0.71
CA ILE A 126 -5.50 1.06 -1.73
C ILE A 126 -6.44 -0.09 -2.03
N ASP A 127 -7.74 0.17 -1.90
CA ASP A 127 -8.79 -0.75 -2.36
C ASP A 127 -8.78 -0.83 -3.90
N MET A 128 -8.36 -1.98 -4.41
CA MET A 128 -8.18 -2.23 -5.83
C MET A 128 -9.51 -2.38 -6.57
N ASN A 129 -10.58 -2.81 -5.90
CA ASN A 129 -11.90 -2.86 -6.51
C ASN A 129 -12.34 -1.44 -6.88
N TRP A 130 -12.32 -0.52 -5.92
CA TRP A 130 -12.63 0.88 -6.20
C TRP A 130 -11.69 1.49 -7.24
N TYR A 131 -10.38 1.22 -7.11
CA TYR A 131 -9.37 1.86 -7.95
C TYR A 131 -9.46 1.45 -9.42
N ILE A 132 -9.64 0.15 -9.70
CA ILE A 132 -9.78 -0.36 -11.07
C ILE A 132 -11.03 0.23 -11.74
N HIS A 133 -12.16 0.26 -11.02
CA HIS A 133 -13.38 0.89 -11.51
C HIS A 133 -13.16 2.37 -11.85
N ALA A 134 -12.62 3.16 -10.91
CA ALA A 134 -12.39 4.58 -11.14
C ALA A 134 -11.41 4.86 -12.30
N LEU A 135 -10.40 4.01 -12.49
CA LEU A 135 -9.46 4.15 -13.61
C LEU A 135 -10.12 3.82 -14.95
N VAL A 136 -10.90 2.74 -15.01
CA VAL A 136 -11.61 2.34 -16.24
C VAL A 136 -12.68 3.37 -16.60
N ASP A 137 -13.45 3.87 -15.63
CA ASP A 137 -14.45 4.92 -15.86
C ASP A 137 -13.82 6.17 -16.47
N TYR A 138 -12.66 6.62 -15.96
CA TYR A 138 -11.91 7.73 -16.55
C TYR A 138 -11.46 7.45 -17.99
N MET A 139 -11.01 6.23 -18.28
CA MET A 139 -10.63 5.86 -19.64
C MET A 139 -11.83 5.87 -20.58
N ILE A 140 -13.00 5.41 -20.12
CA ILE A 140 -14.25 5.45 -20.89
C ILE A 140 -14.67 6.90 -21.17
N GLU A 141 -14.63 7.78 -20.17
CA GLU A 141 -14.96 9.21 -20.33
C GLU A 141 -14.06 9.93 -21.34
N SER A 142 -12.84 9.41 -21.55
CA SER A 142 -11.89 9.96 -22.51
C SER A 142 -12.02 9.42 -23.93
N LEU A 143 -12.93 8.46 -24.16
CA LEU A 143 -13.21 7.92 -25.49
C LEU A 143 -14.08 8.89 -26.29
N ASP A 144 -13.87 8.89 -27.62
CA ASP A 144 -14.74 9.61 -28.55
C ASP A 144 -16.17 9.04 -28.51
N GLU A 145 -17.18 9.89 -28.70
CA GLU A 145 -18.62 9.53 -28.63
C GLU A 145 -19.01 8.40 -29.61
N ASP A 146 -18.23 8.18 -30.67
CA ASP A 146 -18.46 7.15 -31.68
C ASP A 146 -17.90 5.76 -31.27
N CYS A 147 -17.18 5.65 -30.15
CA CYS A 147 -16.60 4.40 -29.67
C CYS A 147 -17.62 3.63 -28.80
N ALA A 148 -18.12 2.51 -29.31
CA ALA A 148 -19.14 1.66 -28.67
C ALA A 148 -18.53 0.40 -28.03
N VAL A 149 -17.48 0.59 -27.23
CA VAL A 149 -16.82 -0.49 -26.48
C VAL A 149 -17.45 -0.61 -25.09
N ASN A 150 -17.91 -1.82 -24.75
CA ASN A 150 -18.47 -2.11 -23.44
C ASN A 150 -17.40 -2.65 -22.48
N PHE A 151 -17.40 -2.21 -21.23
CA PHE A 151 -16.47 -2.70 -20.22
C PHE A 151 -17.19 -3.55 -19.18
N ALA A 152 -16.70 -4.77 -18.96
CA ALA A 152 -17.19 -5.70 -17.96
C ALA A 152 -16.11 -5.92 -16.89
N LEU A 153 -16.36 -5.38 -15.70
CA LEU A 153 -15.42 -5.40 -14.59
C LEU A 153 -15.79 -6.47 -13.56
N HIS A 154 -14.84 -7.34 -13.24
CA HIS A 154 -14.99 -8.45 -12.31
C HIS A 154 -13.83 -8.43 -11.31
N THR A 155 -13.95 -7.58 -10.29
CA THR A 155 -12.89 -7.33 -9.31
C THR A 155 -13.27 -7.79 -7.91
N GLU A 156 -12.33 -8.40 -7.21
CA GLU A 156 -12.44 -8.76 -5.80
C GLU A 156 -11.96 -7.62 -4.88
N GLN A 157 -12.44 -7.60 -3.63
CA GLN A 157 -11.95 -6.65 -2.62
C GLN A 157 -10.55 -7.04 -2.15
N VAL A 158 -9.55 -6.43 -2.75
CA VAL A 158 -8.13 -6.64 -2.45
C VAL A 158 -7.50 -5.28 -2.14
N ALA A 159 -6.78 -5.20 -1.03
CA ALA A 159 -6.02 -4.02 -0.67
C ALA A 159 -4.54 -4.21 -1.05
N LEU A 160 -3.96 -3.26 -1.79
CA LEU A 160 -2.54 -3.26 -2.13
C LEU A 160 -1.86 -2.00 -1.60
N ASN A 161 -0.58 -2.09 -1.24
CA ASN A 161 0.20 -0.90 -0.96
C ASN A 161 0.49 -0.09 -2.24
N VAL A 162 0.98 1.14 -2.07
CA VAL A 162 1.29 2.05 -3.18
C VAL A 162 2.30 1.46 -4.17
N VAL A 163 3.29 0.73 -3.63
CA VAL A 163 4.39 0.13 -4.40
C VAL A 163 3.86 -0.91 -5.38
N GLN A 164 2.79 -1.62 -5.04
CA GLN A 164 2.14 -2.60 -5.92
C GLN A 164 0.98 -2.01 -6.74
N ALA A 165 0.22 -1.07 -6.18
CA ALA A 165 -0.93 -0.48 -6.85
C ALA A 165 -0.52 0.39 -8.06
N VAL A 166 0.58 1.14 -7.97
CA VAL A 166 1.03 2.03 -9.06
C VAL A 166 1.43 1.23 -10.31
N PRO A 167 2.33 0.22 -10.23
CA PRO A 167 2.64 -0.61 -11.39
C PRO A 167 1.41 -1.32 -11.96
N LEU A 168 0.54 -1.86 -11.11
CA LEU A 168 -0.68 -2.54 -11.57
C LEU A 168 -1.61 -1.59 -12.34
N GLY A 169 -1.83 -0.38 -11.82
CA GLY A 169 -2.67 0.61 -12.47
C GLY A 169 -2.13 1.02 -13.83
N LEU A 170 -0.81 1.18 -13.96
CA LEU A 170 -0.16 1.51 -15.22
C LEU A 170 -0.23 0.34 -16.21
N ILE A 171 -0.04 -0.90 -15.75
CA ILE A 171 -0.24 -2.10 -16.59
C ILE A 171 -1.67 -2.13 -17.14
N LEU A 172 -2.66 -1.94 -16.28
CA LEU A 172 -4.07 -1.92 -16.68
C LEU A 172 -4.34 -0.81 -17.70
N ASN A 173 -3.82 0.40 -17.47
CA ASN A 173 -3.94 1.52 -18.40
C ASN A 173 -3.35 1.19 -19.77
N GLU A 174 -2.12 0.67 -19.84
CA GLU A 174 -1.51 0.32 -21.12
C GLU A 174 -2.27 -0.82 -21.81
N ALA A 175 -2.70 -1.83 -21.07
CA ALA A 175 -3.47 -2.94 -21.61
C ALA A 175 -4.79 -2.46 -22.22
N VAL A 176 -5.58 -1.68 -21.48
CA VAL A 176 -6.85 -1.13 -21.96
C VAL A 176 -6.63 -0.13 -23.10
N SER A 177 -5.62 0.73 -23.02
CA SER A 177 -5.26 1.65 -24.10
C SER A 177 -4.91 0.92 -25.39
N ASN A 178 -4.19 -0.21 -25.30
CA ASN A 178 -3.86 -1.03 -26.46
C ASN A 178 -5.12 -1.68 -27.05
N VAL A 179 -6.01 -2.20 -26.22
CA VAL A 179 -7.29 -2.75 -26.67
C VAL A 179 -8.09 -1.69 -27.45
N LEU A 180 -8.26 -0.51 -26.87
CA LEU A 180 -9.02 0.59 -27.49
C LEU A 180 -8.41 1.05 -28.83
N LYS A 181 -7.08 1.01 -28.96
CA LYS A 181 -6.38 1.43 -30.18
C LYS A 181 -6.37 0.38 -31.29
N TYR A 182 -6.28 -0.90 -30.93
CA TYR A 182 -5.92 -1.96 -31.89
C TYR A 182 -6.96 -3.08 -32.02
N ALA A 183 -7.76 -3.35 -30.99
CA ALA A 183 -8.65 -4.53 -30.97
C ALA A 183 -9.90 -4.36 -31.84
N PHE A 184 -10.41 -3.13 -32.00
CA PHE A 184 -11.71 -2.86 -32.66
C PHE A 184 -11.63 -1.91 -33.86
N PRO A 185 -10.87 -2.23 -34.93
CA PRO A 185 -10.78 -1.38 -36.10
C PRO A 185 -12.13 -1.25 -36.83
N GLY A 186 -12.49 -0.01 -37.20
CA GLY A 186 -13.59 0.31 -38.11
C GLY A 186 -15.00 0.32 -37.50
N THR A 187 -15.40 -0.69 -36.72
CA THR A 187 -16.74 -0.76 -36.11
C THR A 187 -16.81 -0.14 -34.72
N GLY A 188 -15.68 -0.01 -34.02
CA GLY A 188 -15.59 0.52 -32.66
C GLY A 188 -16.46 -0.22 -31.64
N ARG A 189 -16.87 -1.46 -31.94
CA ARG A 189 -17.76 -2.27 -31.11
C ARG A 189 -17.05 -3.51 -30.62
N GLY A 190 -17.19 -3.76 -29.33
CA GLY A 190 -16.66 -4.94 -28.67
C GLY A 190 -16.83 -4.86 -27.17
N THR A 191 -16.32 -5.87 -26.48
CA THR A 191 -16.37 -6.00 -25.03
C THR A 191 -14.96 -6.20 -24.50
N VAL A 192 -14.61 -5.42 -23.48
CA VAL A 192 -13.38 -5.59 -22.72
C VAL A 192 -13.74 -6.11 -21.35
N HIS A 193 -13.19 -7.26 -20.99
CA HIS A 193 -13.32 -7.85 -19.68
C HIS A 193 -12.06 -7.58 -18.86
N VAL A 194 -12.24 -7.04 -17.65
CA VAL A 194 -11.15 -6.87 -16.69
C VAL A 194 -11.46 -7.70 -15.46
N TYR A 195 -10.58 -8.64 -15.14
CA TYR A 195 -10.67 -9.47 -13.95
C TYR A 195 -9.55 -9.12 -13.00
N PHE A 196 -9.87 -8.95 -11.72
CA PHE A 196 -8.85 -8.85 -10.68
C PHE A 196 -9.24 -9.72 -9.50
N THR A 197 -8.44 -10.76 -9.26
CA THR A 197 -8.73 -11.77 -8.25
C THR A 197 -7.50 -12.05 -7.39
N LYS A 198 -7.73 -12.52 -6.17
CA LYS A 198 -6.68 -12.97 -5.25
C LYS A 198 -6.95 -14.42 -4.85
N ARG A 199 -5.95 -15.29 -5.04
CA ARG A 199 -5.95 -16.66 -4.54
C ARG A 199 -4.73 -16.85 -3.65
N ASP A 200 -4.97 -17.21 -2.39
CA ASP A 200 -3.94 -17.25 -1.34
C ASP A 200 -3.19 -15.92 -1.29
N ASP A 201 -1.87 -15.94 -1.52
CA ASP A 201 -1.02 -14.75 -1.57
C ASP A 201 -0.72 -14.28 -3.00
N THR A 202 -1.41 -14.80 -4.02
CA THR A 202 -1.19 -14.41 -5.42
C THR A 202 -2.37 -13.60 -5.95
N CYS A 203 -2.06 -12.39 -6.42
CA CYS A 203 -2.99 -11.56 -7.17
C CYS A 203 -2.87 -11.87 -8.66
N MET A 204 -3.98 -11.81 -9.38
CA MET A 204 -4.07 -12.02 -10.82
C MET A 204 -4.92 -10.93 -11.44
N LEU A 205 -4.30 -10.14 -12.33
CA LEU A 205 -4.98 -9.24 -13.25
C LEU A 205 -5.10 -9.92 -14.61
N VAL A 206 -6.30 -9.90 -15.18
CA VAL A 206 -6.56 -10.35 -16.55
C VAL A 206 -7.29 -9.25 -17.30
N VAL A 207 -6.77 -8.87 -18.46
CA VAL A 207 -7.44 -7.98 -19.42
C VAL A 207 -7.67 -8.78 -20.69
N GLU A 208 -8.94 -8.89 -21.09
CA GLU A 208 -9.39 -9.67 -22.23
C GLU A 208 -10.24 -8.78 -23.14
N ASP A 209 -10.00 -8.85 -24.45
CA ASP A 209 -10.86 -8.27 -25.48
C ASP A 209 -11.42 -9.35 -26.39
N ASP A 210 -12.55 -9.05 -27.03
CA ASP A 210 -13.18 -9.87 -28.08
C ASP A 210 -12.88 -9.33 -29.50
N GLY A 211 -11.72 -8.68 -29.65
CA GLY A 211 -11.32 -8.00 -30.89
C GLY A 211 -10.62 -8.90 -31.90
N VAL A 212 -9.90 -8.27 -32.82
CA VAL A 212 -9.21 -8.95 -33.94
C VAL A 212 -7.94 -9.71 -33.53
N GLY A 213 -7.51 -9.57 -32.27
CA GLY A 213 -6.24 -10.13 -31.78
C GLY A 213 -5.00 -9.47 -32.39
N LEU A 214 -3.83 -10.05 -32.11
CA LEU A 214 -2.56 -9.63 -32.73
C LEU A 214 -2.34 -10.35 -34.08
N PRO A 215 -1.68 -9.72 -35.06
CA PRO A 215 -1.31 -10.35 -36.32
C PRO A 215 -0.52 -11.66 -36.11
N GLN A 216 -0.69 -12.64 -37.01
CA GLN A 216 0.00 -13.95 -36.93
C GLN A 216 1.54 -13.83 -36.91
N ASP A 217 2.08 -12.79 -37.55
CA ASP A 217 3.52 -12.52 -37.64
C ASP A 217 4.02 -11.56 -36.53
N PHE A 218 3.20 -11.28 -35.52
CA PHE A 218 3.59 -10.40 -34.42
C PHE A 218 4.47 -11.14 -33.41
N GLU A 219 5.79 -11.04 -33.61
CA GLU A 219 6.76 -11.50 -32.61
C GLU A 219 6.91 -10.47 -31.49
N LEU A 220 6.55 -10.88 -30.27
CA LEU A 220 6.66 -10.05 -29.06
C LEU A 220 8.10 -9.55 -28.80
N CYS A 221 9.13 -10.16 -29.38
CA CYS A 221 10.53 -9.81 -29.09
C CYS A 221 11.13 -8.77 -30.06
N ASP A 222 10.63 -8.66 -31.29
CA ASP A 222 11.31 -7.89 -32.35
C ASP A 222 10.66 -6.53 -32.65
N ASN A 223 9.42 -6.29 -32.21
CA ASN A 223 8.69 -5.03 -32.40
C ASN A 223 7.90 -4.62 -31.14
N GLU A 224 8.52 -4.64 -29.96
CA GLU A 224 7.85 -4.19 -28.73
C GLU A 224 7.48 -2.70 -28.85
N SER A 225 6.18 -2.41 -28.86
CA SER A 225 5.69 -1.05 -28.67
C SER A 225 6.06 -0.57 -27.26
N LEU A 226 6.23 0.74 -27.09
CA LEU A 226 6.56 1.33 -25.78
C LEU A 226 5.62 0.86 -24.66
N GLY A 227 4.33 0.68 -24.96
CA GLY A 227 3.34 0.19 -23.99
C GLY A 227 3.58 -1.26 -23.59
N MET A 228 3.97 -2.14 -24.51
CA MET A 228 4.28 -3.54 -24.20
C MET A 228 5.55 -3.66 -23.36
N SER A 229 6.60 -2.91 -23.69
CA SER A 229 7.80 -2.85 -22.87
C SER A 229 7.51 -2.31 -21.46
N LEU A 230 6.57 -1.37 -21.32
CA LEU A 230 6.12 -0.88 -20.02
C LEU A 230 5.39 -1.96 -19.22
N ILE A 231 4.44 -2.67 -19.84
CA ILE A 231 3.70 -3.77 -19.18
C ILE A 231 4.69 -4.82 -18.67
N LYS A 232 5.67 -5.20 -19.48
CA LYS A 232 6.71 -6.17 -19.12
C LYS A 232 7.58 -5.67 -17.96
N GLY A 233 8.16 -4.48 -18.07
CA GLY A 233 9.01 -3.91 -17.02
C GLY A 233 8.28 -3.68 -15.69
N LEU A 234 7.01 -3.27 -15.75
CA LEU A 234 6.18 -3.11 -14.54
C LEU A 234 5.77 -4.46 -13.94
N SER A 235 5.56 -5.49 -14.77
CA SER A 235 5.30 -6.86 -14.28
C SER A 235 6.52 -7.42 -13.55
N GLU A 236 7.72 -7.17 -14.08
CA GLU A 236 8.98 -7.50 -13.41
C GLU A 236 9.17 -6.70 -12.10
N GLN A 237 8.80 -5.42 -12.08
CA GLN A 237 8.83 -4.60 -10.86
C GLN A 237 7.90 -5.13 -9.76
N LEU A 238 6.82 -5.82 -10.13
CA LEU A 238 5.93 -6.51 -9.19
C LEU A 238 6.46 -7.87 -8.73
N ASP A 239 7.66 -8.27 -9.16
CA ASP A 239 8.16 -9.65 -9.06
C ASP A 239 7.15 -10.66 -9.63
N GLY A 240 6.45 -10.26 -10.69
CA GLY A 240 5.33 -10.98 -11.29
C GLY A 240 5.66 -11.69 -12.60
N GLN A 241 4.70 -12.47 -13.10
CA GLN A 241 4.75 -13.15 -14.39
C GLN A 241 3.71 -12.55 -15.34
N LEU A 242 4.18 -12.12 -16.50
CA LEU A 242 3.38 -11.70 -17.64
C LEU A 242 3.15 -12.89 -18.58
N ARG A 243 1.90 -13.12 -18.98
CA ARG A 243 1.54 -14.09 -20.01
C ARG A 243 0.54 -13.46 -20.97
N ILE A 244 0.74 -13.68 -22.26
CA ILE A 244 -0.14 -13.14 -23.32
C ILE A 244 -0.66 -14.32 -24.14
N GLU A 245 -1.97 -14.41 -24.29
CA GLU A 245 -2.63 -15.38 -25.16
C GLU A 245 -3.28 -14.63 -26.32
N ASN A 246 -2.76 -14.83 -27.53
CA ASN A 246 -3.36 -14.32 -28.75
C ASN A 246 -4.28 -15.37 -29.37
N LYS A 247 -5.56 -15.05 -29.56
CA LYS A 247 -6.55 -15.92 -30.21
C LYS A 247 -7.19 -15.19 -31.40
N PRO A 248 -7.76 -15.93 -32.37
CA PRO A 248 -8.51 -15.31 -33.47
C PRO A 248 -9.72 -14.47 -33.02
N GLU A 249 -10.19 -14.71 -31.80
CA GLU A 249 -11.35 -14.07 -31.17
C GLU A 249 -10.94 -12.98 -30.16
N GLY A 250 -9.66 -12.57 -30.13
CA GLY A 250 -9.16 -11.48 -29.29
C GLY A 250 -7.87 -11.78 -28.52
N LEU A 251 -7.43 -10.83 -27.71
CA LEU A 251 -6.21 -10.92 -26.92
C LEU A 251 -6.54 -11.07 -25.43
N LYS A 252 -5.75 -11.89 -24.71
CA LYS A 252 -5.77 -11.93 -23.25
C LYS A 252 -4.39 -11.67 -22.67
N ILE A 253 -4.31 -10.70 -21.77
CA ILE A 253 -3.10 -10.36 -21.01
C ILE A 253 -3.32 -10.78 -19.57
N TYR A 254 -2.39 -11.56 -19.03
CA TYR A 254 -2.39 -12.04 -17.65
C TYR A 254 -1.16 -11.50 -16.93
N VAL A 255 -1.36 -10.90 -15.76
CA VAL A 255 -0.29 -10.51 -14.86
C VAL A 255 -0.57 -11.10 -13.48
N SER A 256 0.35 -11.95 -13.02
CA SER A 256 0.28 -12.58 -11.70
C SER A 256 1.46 -12.16 -10.84
N PHE A 257 1.23 -11.90 -9.56
CA PHE A 257 2.27 -11.46 -8.62
C PHE A 257 1.87 -11.78 -7.18
N ALA A 258 2.86 -11.92 -6.31
CA ALA A 258 2.62 -12.14 -4.89
C ALA A 258 2.20 -10.83 -4.19
N THR A 259 1.17 -10.88 -3.36
CA THR A 259 0.80 -9.75 -2.49
C THR A 259 1.84 -9.59 -1.39
N THR A 260 2.26 -8.36 -1.13
CA THR A 260 3.18 -8.05 -0.01
C THR A 260 2.45 -7.59 1.24
N CYS A 261 1.11 -7.62 1.22
CA CYS A 261 0.31 -7.25 2.38
C CYS A 261 0.38 -8.36 3.44
N GLU A 262 0.96 -8.05 4.60
CA GLU A 262 0.76 -8.86 5.79
C GLU A 262 -0.75 -8.96 6.09
N PRO A 263 -1.25 -10.12 6.54
CA PRO A 263 -2.64 -10.23 6.98
C PRO A 263 -2.89 -9.19 8.08
N VAL A 264 -3.99 -8.45 7.95
CA VAL A 264 -4.48 -7.58 9.01
C VAL A 264 -4.71 -8.46 10.23
N MET A 265 -3.81 -8.39 11.21
CA MET A 265 -3.99 -9.00 12.52
C MET A 265 -5.12 -8.22 13.20
N VAL A 266 -6.33 -8.77 13.14
CA VAL A 266 -7.51 -8.33 13.92
C VAL A 266 -7.29 -8.62 15.39
#